data_AF-A0A2N3HMT2-F1
#
_entry.id   AF-A0A2N3HMT2-F1
#
_cell.length_a   1.000
_cell.length_b   1.000
_cell.length_c   1.000
_cell.angle_alpha   90.00
_cell.angle_beta   90.00
_cell.angle_gamma   90.00
#
_symmetry.space_group_name_H-M   'P 1'
#
loop_
_entity.id
_entity.type
_entity.pdbx_description
1 polymer ?
#
loop_
_entity_poly.entity_id
_entity_poly.type
_entity_poly.pdbx_seq_one_letter_code
_entity_poly.pdbx_strand_id
1 'polypeptide(L)'
;MIFTDKIISELIACSKKVIDSPKNSVAVRGSDKIKFLLESVDGEHSFSGFISKNQTFQENFSIGLVYNPKEEKGKIVLLRVNGPHGLNENAPHHDGPHVHISTAERINAGLKPEGQIETNVPYATIQDAIQYYIHRINIVPSDIQKYFPPPDNQLNITFEEGDNI
;
A
#
# COMPACT_ATOMS: atom_id res chain seq x y z
N MET A 1 7.21 -12.55 -17.06
CA MET A 1 5.73 -12.66 -16.99
C MET A 1 5.08 -11.51 -17.78
N ILE A 2 3.97 -11.74 -18.51
CA ILE A 2 3.13 -10.64 -19.03
C ILE A 2 2.05 -10.38 -17.98
N PHE A 3 1.99 -9.16 -17.46
CA PHE A 3 0.96 -8.76 -16.50
C PHE A 3 -0.33 -8.36 -17.22
N THR A 4 -1.45 -8.56 -16.56
CA THR A 4 -2.75 -7.99 -16.91
C THR A 4 -3.29 -7.23 -15.71
N ASP A 5 -4.14 -6.22 -15.92
CA ASP A 5 -4.72 -5.47 -14.80
C ASP A 5 -5.58 -6.35 -13.90
N LYS A 6 -6.15 -7.43 -14.47
CA LYS A 6 -6.81 -8.49 -13.71
C LYS A 6 -5.85 -9.18 -12.73
N ILE A 7 -4.67 -9.62 -13.19
CA ILE A 7 -3.66 -10.24 -12.32
C ILE A 7 -3.20 -9.24 -11.23
N ILE A 8 -3.01 -7.98 -11.58
CA ILE A 8 -2.60 -6.95 -10.60
C ILE A 8 -3.68 -6.78 -9.53
N SER A 9 -4.95 -6.70 -9.94
CA SER A 9 -6.09 -6.59 -9.03
C SER A 9 -6.22 -7.82 -8.13
N GLU A 10 -6.03 -9.02 -8.68
CA GLU A 10 -6.02 -10.28 -7.92
C GLU A 10 -4.87 -10.32 -6.90
N LEU A 11 -3.67 -9.89 -7.28
CA LEU A 11 -2.52 -9.80 -6.36
C LEU A 11 -2.76 -8.79 -5.23
N ILE A 12 -3.42 -7.67 -5.52
CA ILE A 12 -3.80 -6.69 -4.49
C ILE A 12 -4.87 -7.27 -3.57
N ALA A 13 -5.91 -7.90 -4.11
CA ALA A 13 -7.09 -8.33 -3.36
C ALA A 13 -6.97 -9.71 -2.68
N CYS A 14 -6.00 -10.55 -3.07
CA CYS A 14 -5.86 -11.88 -2.47
C CYS A 14 -5.64 -11.79 -0.96
N SER A 15 -6.16 -12.76 -0.20
CA SER A 15 -6.00 -12.76 1.25
C SER A 15 -4.53 -12.99 1.64
N LYS A 16 -4.02 -12.20 2.60
CA LYS A 16 -2.60 -12.20 3.01
C LYS A 16 -2.44 -12.36 4.52
N LYS A 17 -1.36 -13.04 4.93
CA LYS A 17 -0.90 -13.16 6.32
C LYS A 17 0.46 -12.50 6.49
N VAL A 18 0.74 -12.00 7.68
CA VAL A 18 2.04 -11.41 8.06
C VAL A 18 3.00 -12.52 8.46
N ILE A 19 4.09 -12.66 7.70
CA ILE A 19 5.13 -13.67 7.97
C ILE A 19 6.36 -13.09 8.67
N ASP A 20 6.59 -11.78 8.57
CA ASP A 20 7.56 -11.05 9.40
C ASP A 20 6.92 -9.76 9.91
N SER A 21 6.96 -9.57 11.23
CA SER A 21 6.21 -8.51 11.90
C SER A 21 6.71 -7.11 11.52
N PRO A 22 5.82 -6.10 11.57
CA PRO A 22 6.21 -4.71 11.34
C PRO A 22 7.31 -4.27 12.30
N LYS A 23 8.46 -3.86 11.74
CA LYS A 23 9.61 -3.40 12.50
C LYS A 23 10.08 -2.05 12.00
N ASN A 24 10.43 -1.17 12.94
CA ASN A 24 11.12 0.07 12.63
C ASN A 24 12.48 -0.26 12.01
N SER A 25 12.77 0.42 10.92
CA SER A 25 14.08 0.45 10.30
C SER A 25 14.70 1.82 10.50
N VAL A 26 16.04 1.88 10.39
CA VAL A 26 16.80 3.12 10.55
C VAL A 26 16.20 4.22 9.68
N ALA A 27 15.98 5.40 10.25
CA ALA A 27 15.48 6.55 9.52
C ALA A 27 16.44 6.88 8.37
N VAL A 28 15.90 7.02 7.15
CA VAL A 28 16.68 7.36 5.96
C VAL A 28 16.10 8.63 5.38
N ARG A 29 16.95 9.66 5.22
CA ARG A 29 16.58 10.97 4.64
C ARG A 29 15.43 11.66 5.40
N GLY A 30 15.46 11.62 6.74
CA GLY A 30 14.45 12.29 7.58
C GLY A 30 13.06 11.65 7.53
N SER A 31 12.97 10.37 7.17
CA SER A 31 11.72 9.60 7.23
C SER A 31 11.90 8.33 8.05
N ASP A 32 10.96 8.11 8.97
CA ASP A 32 10.82 6.85 9.69
C ASP A 32 10.22 5.80 8.76
N LYS A 33 10.71 4.56 8.87
CA LYS A 33 10.29 3.47 7.98
C LYS A 33 9.99 2.21 8.75
N ILE A 34 8.77 1.71 8.60
CA ILE A 34 8.36 0.38 9.06
C ILE A 34 8.34 -0.56 7.86
N LYS A 35 8.86 -1.77 8.03
CA LYS A 35 8.81 -2.83 7.01
C LYS A 35 8.26 -4.12 7.61
N PHE A 36 7.59 -4.90 6.77
CA PHE A 36 7.05 -6.22 7.11
C PHE A 36 6.98 -7.09 5.85
N LEU A 37 6.86 -8.40 6.05
CA LEU A 37 6.70 -9.36 4.98
C LEU A 37 5.32 -10.00 5.07
N LEU A 38 4.71 -10.21 3.91
CA LEU A 38 3.42 -10.87 3.77
C LEU A 38 3.54 -12.06 2.82
N GLU A 39 2.63 -12.99 2.97
CA GLU A 39 2.42 -14.10 2.05
C GLU A 39 0.91 -14.22 1.79
N SER A 40 0.50 -14.59 0.58
CA SER A 40 -0.88 -14.99 0.36
C SER A 40 -1.23 -16.20 1.23
N VAL A 41 -2.49 -16.34 1.63
CA VAL A 41 -2.90 -17.42 2.54
C VAL A 41 -2.65 -18.81 1.95
N ASP A 42 -2.83 -18.96 0.63
CA ASP A 42 -2.52 -20.18 -0.13
C ASP A 42 -1.01 -20.45 -0.27
N GLY A 43 -0.15 -19.49 0.09
CA GLY A 43 1.29 -19.60 0.00
C GLY A 43 1.86 -19.36 -1.40
N GLU A 44 1.05 -19.02 -2.41
CA GLU A 44 1.49 -18.88 -3.80
C GLU A 44 2.33 -17.61 -4.03
N HIS A 45 1.97 -16.51 -3.38
CA HIS A 45 2.54 -15.19 -3.61
C HIS A 45 3.24 -14.62 -2.38
N SER A 46 4.38 -13.97 -2.59
CA SER A 46 5.13 -13.29 -1.53
C SER A 46 5.12 -11.79 -1.75
N PHE A 47 5.00 -11.04 -0.65
CA PHE A 47 4.95 -9.58 -0.69
C PHE A 47 5.80 -8.94 0.41
N SER A 48 6.12 -7.66 0.23
CA SER A 48 6.65 -6.80 1.26
C SER A 48 5.74 -5.61 1.44
N GLY A 49 5.51 -5.23 2.68
CA GLY A 49 4.85 -3.97 3.03
C GLY A 49 5.84 -2.96 3.56
N PHE A 50 5.57 -1.69 3.32
CA PHE A 50 6.29 -0.60 3.99
C PHE A 50 5.35 0.53 4.40
N ILE A 51 5.69 1.21 5.48
CA ILE A 51 5.14 2.50 5.89
C ILE A 51 6.31 3.46 6.02
N SER A 52 6.27 4.58 5.32
CA SER A 52 7.27 5.65 5.40
C SER A 52 6.58 6.93 5.83
N LYS A 53 7.10 7.59 6.86
CA LYS A 53 6.55 8.85 7.37
C LYS A 53 7.66 9.87 7.49
N ASN A 54 7.46 11.07 6.95
CA ASN A 54 8.41 12.16 7.14
C ASN A 54 8.39 12.62 8.62
N GLN A 55 9.57 12.87 9.18
CA GLN A 55 9.73 13.24 10.60
C GLN A 55 9.27 14.68 10.90
N THR A 56 9.32 15.56 9.89
CA THR A 56 8.94 16.98 10.01
C THR A 56 7.49 17.21 9.61
N PHE A 57 7.08 16.67 8.47
CA PHE A 57 5.74 16.85 7.88
C PHE A 57 4.95 15.55 7.99
N GLN A 58 4.19 15.39 9.06
CA GLN A 58 3.55 14.11 9.39
C GLN A 58 2.50 13.66 8.36
N GLU A 59 1.91 14.61 7.65
CA GLU A 59 1.01 14.43 6.52
C GLU A 59 1.72 13.83 5.29
N ASN A 60 3.04 13.99 5.19
CA ASN A 60 3.84 13.38 4.14
C ASN A 60 4.21 11.95 4.53
N PHE A 61 3.37 11.02 4.10
CA PHE A 61 3.57 9.59 4.29
C PHE A 61 3.30 8.79 3.01
N SER A 62 3.85 7.58 2.95
CA SER A 62 3.60 6.60 1.90
C SER A 62 3.58 5.20 2.48
N ILE A 63 2.51 4.45 2.20
CA ILE A 63 2.30 3.07 2.62
C ILE A 63 2.17 2.24 1.36
N GLY A 64 2.95 1.16 1.20
CA GLY A 64 2.96 0.44 -0.07
C GLY A 64 3.01 -1.08 0.05
N LEU A 65 2.32 -1.71 -0.90
CA LEU A 65 2.35 -3.14 -1.15
C LEU A 65 3.28 -3.43 -2.33
N VAL A 66 4.23 -4.34 -2.11
CA VAL A 66 5.23 -4.73 -3.11
C VAL A 66 5.15 -6.22 -3.35
N TYR A 67 4.87 -6.63 -4.58
CA TYR A 67 4.95 -8.03 -4.99
C TYR A 67 6.40 -8.45 -5.21
N ASN A 68 6.75 -9.63 -4.67
CA ASN A 68 8.04 -10.27 -4.83
C ASN A 68 7.84 -11.59 -5.59
N PRO A 69 8.00 -11.60 -6.92
CA PRO A 69 7.93 -12.84 -7.70
C PRO A 69 8.96 -13.85 -7.18
N LYS A 70 8.54 -15.12 -7.00
CA LYS A 70 9.44 -16.18 -6.51
C LYS A 70 10.48 -16.59 -7.55
N GLU A 71 10.07 -16.66 -8.81
CA GLU A 71 10.87 -17.20 -9.91
C GLU A 71 11.55 -16.12 -10.77
N GLU A 72 11.17 -14.85 -10.58
CA GLU A 72 11.70 -13.73 -11.36
C GLU A 72 12.42 -12.73 -10.46
N LYS A 73 13.55 -12.19 -10.92
CA LYS A 73 14.23 -11.10 -10.23
C LYS A 73 13.43 -9.81 -10.42
N GLY A 74 13.04 -9.20 -9.31
CA GLY A 74 12.42 -7.88 -9.34
C GLY A 74 11.49 -7.66 -8.16
N LYS A 75 11.00 -6.44 -8.07
CA LYS A 75 9.95 -6.04 -7.12
C LYS A 75 8.99 -5.12 -7.84
N ILE A 76 7.70 -5.35 -7.66
CA ILE A 76 6.66 -4.57 -8.33
C ILE A 76 5.81 -3.89 -7.27
N VAL A 77 5.79 -2.56 -7.29
CA VAL A 77 4.99 -1.77 -6.36
C VAL A 77 3.54 -1.77 -6.83
N LEU A 78 2.72 -2.66 -6.28
CA LEU A 78 1.33 -2.84 -6.73
C LEU A 78 0.43 -1.67 -6.35
N LEU A 79 0.61 -1.16 -5.13
CA LEU A 79 -0.27 -0.16 -4.53
C LEU A 79 0.57 0.77 -3.63
N ARG A 80 0.30 2.08 -3.68
CA ARG A 80 0.80 3.05 -2.69
C ARG A 80 -0.30 3.97 -2.21
N VAL A 81 -0.57 3.95 -0.92
CA VAL A 81 -1.47 4.86 -0.20
C VAL A 81 -0.62 6.02 0.34
N ASN A 82 -0.85 7.23 -0.16
CA ASN A 82 -0.07 8.41 0.18
C ASN A 82 -0.92 9.46 0.89
N GLY A 83 -0.27 10.18 1.81
CA GLY A 83 -0.76 11.48 2.27
C GLY A 83 -0.39 12.58 1.27
N PRO A 84 -0.82 13.83 1.53
CA PRO A 84 -0.45 14.95 0.67
C PRO A 84 1.06 15.18 0.72
N HIS A 85 1.67 15.43 -0.43
CA HIS A 85 3.09 15.71 -0.51
C HIS A 85 3.41 16.69 -1.65
N GLY A 86 2.98 17.94 -1.45
CA GLY A 86 3.41 19.14 -2.17
C GLY A 86 3.06 19.18 -3.66
N LEU A 87 2.40 20.26 -4.07
CA LEU A 87 2.15 20.56 -5.48
C LEU A 87 3.45 20.58 -6.29
N ASN A 88 3.49 19.77 -7.34
CA ASN A 88 4.38 19.94 -8.48
C ASN A 88 3.48 20.21 -9.67
N GLU A 89 3.82 21.17 -10.54
CA GLU A 89 3.02 21.48 -11.75
C GLU A 89 2.75 20.23 -12.61
N ASN A 90 3.63 19.23 -12.53
CA ASN A 90 3.51 17.96 -13.24
C ASN A 90 2.75 16.86 -12.48
N ALA A 91 2.30 17.12 -11.24
CA ALA A 91 1.62 16.15 -10.38
C ALA A 91 0.59 16.85 -9.46
N PRO A 92 -0.51 17.38 -10.02
CA PRO A 92 -1.53 18.12 -9.26
C PRO A 92 -2.23 17.28 -8.18
N HIS A 93 -2.27 15.95 -8.32
CA HIS A 93 -2.85 15.03 -7.35
C HIS A 93 -2.09 14.94 -6.01
N HIS A 94 -0.86 15.48 -5.94
CA HIS A 94 -0.08 15.51 -4.71
C HIS A 94 -0.61 16.51 -3.66
N ASP A 95 -1.56 17.38 -4.03
CA ASP A 95 -2.19 18.36 -3.13
C ASP A 95 -3.06 17.70 -2.05
N GLY A 96 -3.56 16.50 -2.32
CA GLY A 96 -4.40 15.73 -1.41
C GLY A 96 -3.89 14.31 -1.16
N PRO A 97 -4.49 13.60 -0.18
CA PRO A 97 -4.34 12.16 -0.05
C PRO A 97 -4.74 11.44 -1.35
N HIS A 98 -3.97 10.44 -1.75
CA HIS A 98 -4.21 9.71 -3.00
C HIS A 98 -3.60 8.31 -2.97
N VAL A 99 -4.11 7.42 -3.81
CA VAL A 99 -3.60 6.07 -4.00
C VAL A 99 -3.04 5.95 -5.41
N HIS A 100 -1.82 5.43 -5.55
CA HIS A 100 -1.35 4.92 -6.83
C HIS A 100 -1.58 3.42 -6.96
N ILE A 101 -1.97 3.00 -8.15
CA ILE A 101 -2.14 1.60 -8.52
C ILE A 101 -1.28 1.27 -9.73
N SER A 102 -0.62 0.12 -9.66
CA SER A 102 0.10 -0.47 -10.78
C SER A 102 -0.80 -0.70 -11.99
N THR A 103 -0.27 -0.48 -13.20
CA THR A 103 -0.95 -0.87 -14.45
C THR A 103 -0.10 -1.85 -15.23
N ALA A 104 -0.76 -2.81 -15.89
CA ALA A 104 -0.11 -3.84 -16.67
C ALA A 104 0.68 -3.25 -17.84
N GLU A 105 0.12 -2.24 -18.51
CA GLU A 105 0.79 -1.51 -19.59
C GLU A 105 2.18 -1.03 -19.15
N ARG A 106 2.26 -0.33 -18.02
CA ARG A 106 3.51 0.26 -17.53
C ARG A 106 4.51 -0.80 -17.05
N ILE A 107 4.04 -1.83 -16.35
CA ILE A 107 4.89 -2.95 -15.93
C ILE A 107 5.50 -3.64 -17.15
N ASN A 108 4.66 -3.99 -18.13
CA ASN A 108 5.09 -4.70 -19.33
C ASN A 108 6.02 -3.85 -20.21
N ALA A 109 5.89 -2.52 -20.16
CA ALA A 109 6.80 -1.57 -20.81
C ALA A 109 8.10 -1.29 -20.03
N GLY A 110 8.29 -1.90 -18.85
CA GLY A 110 9.46 -1.65 -17.99
C GLY A 110 9.49 -0.24 -17.38
N LEU A 111 8.34 0.44 -17.32
CA LEU A 111 8.18 1.76 -16.73
C LEU A 111 7.86 1.65 -15.24
N LYS A 112 7.94 2.78 -14.52
CA LYS A 112 7.46 2.86 -13.14
C LYS A 112 5.98 2.44 -13.08
N PRO A 113 5.59 1.44 -12.29
CA PRO A 113 4.34 0.73 -12.52
C PRO A 113 3.08 1.48 -12.08
N GLU A 114 3.21 2.36 -11.08
CA GLU A 114 2.15 3.22 -10.50
C GLU A 114 1.51 4.21 -11.51
N GLY A 115 0.65 3.71 -12.40
CA GLY A 115 0.08 4.45 -13.52
C GLY A 115 -1.29 5.06 -13.27
N GLN A 116 -2.11 4.40 -12.44
CA GLN A 116 -3.45 4.86 -12.08
C GLN A 116 -3.41 5.58 -10.74
N ILE A 117 -4.22 6.63 -10.59
CA ILE A 117 -4.29 7.48 -9.39
C ILE A 117 -5.75 7.61 -8.94
N GLU A 118 -6.02 7.33 -7.67
CA GLU A 118 -7.29 7.59 -7.00
C GLU A 118 -7.11 8.77 -6.02
N THR A 119 -7.94 9.81 -6.12
CA THR A 119 -7.83 11.03 -5.28
C THR A 119 -8.97 11.24 -4.29
N ASN A 120 -10.11 10.56 -4.47
CA ASN A 120 -11.28 10.64 -3.58
C ASN A 120 -11.22 9.55 -2.51
N VAL A 121 -10.22 9.61 -1.65
CA VAL A 121 -9.89 8.53 -0.71
C VAL A 121 -10.43 8.82 0.70
N PRO A 122 -10.86 7.80 1.46
CA PRO A 122 -11.55 7.99 2.74
C PRO A 122 -10.59 8.13 3.93
N TYR A 123 -9.41 8.74 3.73
CA TYR A 123 -8.42 8.91 4.79
C TYR A 123 -7.71 10.27 4.67
N ALA A 124 -7.34 10.83 5.82
CA ALA A 124 -6.58 12.09 5.91
C ALA A 124 -5.33 11.96 6.78
N THR A 125 -5.34 11.04 7.76
CA THR A 125 -4.19 10.79 8.66
C THR A 125 -3.45 9.52 8.26
N ILE A 126 -2.21 9.37 8.74
CA ILE A 126 -1.44 8.13 8.52
C ILE A 126 -2.12 6.94 9.20
N GLN A 127 -2.79 7.14 10.34
CA GLN A 127 -3.50 6.09 11.05
C GLN A 127 -4.68 5.56 10.22
N ASP A 128 -5.51 6.47 9.71
CA ASP A 128 -6.64 6.10 8.85
C ASP A 128 -6.14 5.46 7.54
N ALA A 129 -5.03 5.95 6.99
CA ALA A 129 -4.40 5.40 5.80
C ALA A 129 -3.84 3.98 6.02
N ILE A 130 -3.29 3.69 7.20
CA ILE A 130 -2.87 2.32 7.57
C ILE A 130 -4.10 1.41 7.61
N GLN A 131 -5.18 1.84 8.25
CA GLN A 131 -6.42 1.06 8.30
C GLN A 131 -7.01 0.86 6.90
N TYR A 132 -7.09 1.90 6.08
CA TYR A 132 -7.51 1.77 4.69
C TYR A 132 -6.63 0.77 3.93
N TYR A 133 -5.30 0.90 4.05
CA TYR A 133 -4.33 0.03 3.39
C TYR A 133 -4.52 -1.45 3.75
N ILE A 134 -4.55 -1.80 5.04
CA ILE A 134 -4.59 -3.21 5.48
C ILE A 134 -5.88 -3.93 5.06
N HIS A 135 -7.01 -3.21 4.98
CA HIS A 135 -8.26 -3.74 4.45
C HIS A 135 -8.22 -3.82 2.92
N ARG A 136 -7.70 -2.79 2.23
CA ARG A 136 -7.57 -2.75 0.76
C ARG A 136 -6.71 -3.88 0.22
N ILE A 137 -5.68 -4.30 0.95
CA ILE A 137 -4.80 -5.40 0.55
C ILE A 137 -5.19 -6.77 1.14
N ASN A 138 -6.32 -6.83 1.85
CA ASN A 138 -6.93 -8.04 2.42
C ASN A 138 -6.01 -8.82 3.38
N ILE A 139 -5.46 -8.16 4.40
CA ILE A 139 -4.76 -8.87 5.49
C ILE A 139 -5.79 -9.63 6.35
N VAL A 140 -5.45 -10.85 6.77
CA VAL A 140 -6.34 -11.66 7.63
C VAL A 140 -6.64 -10.95 8.97
N PRO A 141 -7.89 -11.05 9.49
CA PRO A 141 -8.31 -10.31 10.69
C PRO A 141 -7.44 -10.53 11.94
N SER A 142 -6.92 -11.74 12.15
CA SER A 142 -6.05 -12.05 13.28
C SER A 142 -4.74 -11.26 13.25
N ASP A 143 -4.18 -11.05 12.06
CA ASP A 143 -2.94 -10.31 11.88
C ASP A 143 -3.18 -8.80 11.91
N ILE A 144 -4.35 -8.33 11.43
CA ILE A 144 -4.80 -6.95 11.62
C ILE A 144 -4.81 -6.61 13.11
N GLN A 145 -5.53 -7.39 13.92
CA GLN A 145 -5.64 -7.14 15.36
C GLN A 145 -4.29 -7.19 16.07
N LYS A 146 -3.41 -8.11 15.66
CA LYS A 146 -2.11 -8.31 16.30
C LYS A 146 -1.07 -7.26 15.94
N TYR A 147 -1.01 -6.85 14.67
CA TYR A 147 0.10 -6.04 14.15
C TYR A 147 -0.30 -4.63 13.72
N PHE A 148 -1.57 -4.40 13.41
CA PHE A 148 -2.10 -3.12 12.95
C PHE A 148 -3.43 -2.78 13.66
N PRO A 149 -3.47 -2.83 15.00
CA PRO A 149 -4.69 -2.54 15.73
C PRO A 149 -5.18 -1.12 15.38
N PRO A 150 -6.50 -0.91 15.29
CA PRO A 150 -7.04 0.43 15.12
C PRO A 150 -6.59 1.34 16.28
N PRO A 151 -6.41 2.65 16.04
CA PRO A 151 -6.14 3.62 17.10
C PRO A 151 -7.17 3.52 18.23
N ASP A 152 -6.73 3.69 19.48
CA ASP A 152 -7.62 3.71 20.65
C ASP A 152 -8.78 4.71 20.42
N ASN A 153 -10.02 4.25 20.66
CA ASN A 153 -11.29 4.97 20.45
C ASN A 153 -11.86 5.05 19.02
N GLN A 154 -11.33 4.32 18.03
CA GLN A 154 -12.02 4.16 16.74
C GLN A 154 -12.86 2.86 16.71
N LEU A 155 -14.18 2.99 16.47
CA LEU A 155 -15.04 1.86 16.07
C LEU A 155 -14.51 1.28 14.75
N ASN A 156 -14.60 -0.04 14.54
CA ASN A 156 -14.20 -0.70 13.29
C ASN A 156 -14.72 0.07 12.08
N ILE A 157 -13.83 0.76 11.35
CA ILE A 157 -14.18 1.47 10.13
C ILE A 157 -14.34 0.40 9.05
N THR A 158 -15.58 0.09 8.69
CA THR A 158 -15.86 -0.68 7.48
C THR A 158 -15.71 0.27 6.31
N PHE A 159 -14.67 0.09 5.52
CA PHE A 159 -14.55 0.74 4.22
C PHE A 159 -15.45 -0.04 3.26
N GLU A 160 -16.62 0.50 2.93
CA GLU A 160 -17.46 -0.09 1.89
C GLU A 160 -16.70 -0.10 0.56
N GLU A 161 -16.77 -1.21 -0.18
CA GLU A 161 -16.24 -1.28 -1.54
C GLU A 161 -17.00 -0.25 -2.39
N GLY A 162 -16.33 0.85 -2.74
CA GLY A 162 -16.88 1.82 -3.68
C GLY A 162 -17.17 1.13 -5.00
N ASP A 163 -18.42 1.27 -5.46
CA ASP A 163 -18.92 0.75 -6.72
C ASP A 163 -17.95 1.04 -7.87
N ASN A 164 -17.68 0.00 -8.66
CA ASN A 164 -17.01 0.11 -9.95
C ASN A 164 -17.75 1.16 -10.82
N ILE A 165 -17.09 2.27 -11.13
CA ILE A 165 -17.45 3.15 -12.25
C ILE A 165 -16.29 3.12 -13.25
#